data_AF-A0A934R269-F1
#
_entry.id   AF-A0A934R269-F1
#
_cell.length_a   1.000
_cell.length_b   1.000
_cell.length_c   1.000
_cell.angle_alpha   90.00
_cell.angle_beta   90.00
_cell.angle_gamma   90.00
#
_symmetry.space_group_name_H-M   'P 1'
#
loop_
_entity.id
_entity.type
_entity.pdbx_description
1 polymer ?
#
loop_
_entity_poly.entity_id
_entity_poly.type
_entity_poly.pdbx_seq_one_letter_code
_entity_poly.pdbx_strand_id
1 'polypeptide(L)' 'DRARELDASRVVLCSLDTMRTAHRLYERLGFRRLPERDCEPAPGVALIAYELPA' A
#
# COMPACT_ATOMS: atom_id res chain seq x y z
N ASP A 1 -1.17 8.06 14.05
CA ASP A 1 -1.90 9.32 13.83
C ASP A 1 -1.20 10.40 12.99
N ARG A 2 0.06 10.24 12.57
CA ARG A 2 0.78 11.26 11.78
C ARG A 2 0.09 11.70 10.47
N ALA A 3 -0.62 10.80 9.78
CA ALA A 3 -1.35 11.13 8.56
C ALA A 3 -2.51 12.11 8.81
N ARG A 4 -3.21 11.95 9.94
CA ARG A 4 -4.30 12.87 10.35
C ARG A 4 -3.76 14.23 10.73
N GLU A 5 -2.62 14.28 11.41
CA GLU A 5 -1.92 15.54 11.75
C GLU A 5 -1.45 16.32 10.51
N LEU A 6 -1.27 15.64 9.37
CA LEU A 6 -0.87 16.23 8.10
C LEU A 6 -2.05 16.54 7.17
N ASP A 7 -3.29 16.38 7.66
CA ASP A 7 -4.53 16.50 6.86
C ASP A 7 -4.52 15.62 5.60
N ALA A 8 -3.79 14.50 5.65
CA ALA A 8 -3.72 13.55 4.56
C ALA A 8 -5.00 12.71 4.53
N SER A 9 -5.64 12.60 3.36
CA SER A 9 -6.88 11.84 3.20
C SER A 9 -6.70 10.31 3.25
N ARG A 10 -5.49 9.82 2.95
CA ARG A 10 -5.12 8.40 3.03
C ARG A 10 -3.62 8.22 3.08
N VAL A 11 -3.19 7.05 3.56
CA VAL A 11 -1.81 6.55 3.44
C VAL A 11 -1.80 5.46 2.38
N VAL A 12 -0.82 5.51 1.45
CA VAL A 12 -0.61 4.47 0.44
C VAL A 12 0.76 3.84 0.64
N LEU A 13 0.81 2.50 0.68
CA LEU A 13 2.04 1.71 0.69
C LEU A 13 2.16 0.96 -0.64
N CYS A 14 3.34 0.98 -1.23
CA CYS A 14 3.68 0.15 -2.39
C CYS A 14 4.80 -0.81 -2.02
N SER A 15 4.60 -2.10 -2.27
CA SER A 15 5.59 -3.16 -2.00
C SER A 15 5.64 -4.17 -3.14
N LEU A 16 6.73 -4.92 -3.24
CA LEU A 16 6.86 -5.93 -4.29
C LEU A 16 5.78 -7.00 -4.16
N ASP A 17 5.30 -7.52 -5.29
CA ASP A 17 4.33 -8.62 -5.38
C ASP A 17 4.72 -9.88 -4.58
N THR A 18 6.03 -10.13 -4.45
CA THR A 18 6.62 -11.23 -3.69
C THR A 18 6.54 -11.06 -2.17
N MET A 19 6.27 -9.85 -1.65
CA MET A 19 6.26 -9.53 -0.21
C MET A 19 4.97 -9.97 0.50
N ARG A 20 4.58 -11.24 0.33
CA ARG A 20 3.31 -11.81 0.84
C ARG A 20 3.13 -11.66 2.36
N THR A 21 4.20 -11.74 3.14
CA THR A 21 4.15 -11.55 4.61
C THR A 21 3.80 -10.11 4.97
N ALA A 22 4.39 -9.13 4.27
CA ALA A 22 4.09 -7.73 4.47
C ALA A 22 2.63 -7.42 4.07
N HIS A 23 2.17 -7.96 2.95
CA HIS A 23 0.79 -7.82 2.48
C HIS A 23 -0.24 -8.30 3.52
N ARG A 24 -0.04 -9.50 4.09
CA ARG A 24 -0.89 -10.01 5.17
C ARG A 24 -0.87 -9.13 6.43
N LEU A 25 0.29 -8.55 6.74
CA LEU A 25 0.41 -7.62 7.86
C LEU A 25 -0.37 -6.33 7.58
N TYR A 26 -0.26 -5.75 6.39
CA TYR A 26 -0.99 -4.54 6.00
C TYR A 26 -2.50 -4.76 6.10
N GLU A 27 -3.00 -5.87 5.57
CA GLU A 27 -4.43 -6.24 5.65
C GLU A 27 -4.91 -6.33 7.10
N ARG A 28 -4.12 -6.95 7.99
CA ARG A 28 -4.43 -7.02 9.43
C ARG A 28 -4.39 -5.66 10.14
N LEU A 29 -3.59 -4.72 9.64
CA LEU A 29 -3.50 -3.35 10.13
C LEU A 29 -4.59 -2.44 9.55
N GLY A 30 -5.51 -2.98 8.75
CA GLY A 30 -6.65 -2.25 8.18
C GLY A 30 -6.38 -1.63 6.81
N PHE A 31 -5.20 -1.85 6.24
CA PHE A 31 -4.95 -1.48 4.85
C PHE A 31 -5.77 -2.37 3.90
N ARG A 32 -6.19 -1.82 2.78
CA ARG A 32 -6.96 -2.50 1.74
C ARG A 32 -6.21 -2.44 0.42
N ARG A 33 -6.39 -3.45 -0.44
CA ARG A 33 -5.79 -3.45 -1.78
C ARG A 33 -6.31 -2.27 -2.60
N LEU A 34 -5.41 -1.63 -3.33
CA LEU A 34 -5.70 -0.55 -4.27
C LEU A 34 -5.12 -0.89 -5.67
N PRO A 35 -5.73 -1.85 -6.40
CA PRO A 35 -5.20 -2.32 -7.68
C PRO A 35 -5.04 -1.23 -8.74
N GLU A 36 -5.83 -0.16 -8.66
CA GLU A 36 -5.78 1.00 -9.55
C GLU A 36 -4.44 1.75 -9.48
N ARG A 37 -3.61 1.45 -8.48
CA ARG A 37 -2.28 2.05 -8.25
C ARG A 37 -1.12 1.07 -8.33
N ASP A 38 -1.37 -0.17 -8.70
CA ASP A 38 -0.29 -1.10 -9.02
C ASP A 38 0.50 -0.57 -10.22
N CYS A 39 1.81 -0.77 -10.19
CA CYS A 39 2.67 -0.31 -11.27
C CYS A 39 3.92 -1.16 -11.40
N GLU A 40 4.56 -1.05 -12.57
CA GLU A 40 5.84 -1.69 -12.86
C GLU A 40 6.82 -0.60 -13.32
N PRO A 41 7.51 0.09 -12.39
CA PRO A 41 8.40 1.20 -12.73
C PRO A 41 9.64 0.77 -13.54
N ALA A 42 9.98 -0.52 -13.50
CA ALA A 42 11.04 -1.12 -14.29
C ALA A 42 10.66 -2.58 -14.61
N PRO A 43 11.16 -3.17 -15.72
CA PRO A 43 10.84 -4.54 -16.11
C PRO A 43 11.08 -5.54 -14.97
N GLY A 44 10.04 -6.29 -14.60
CA GLY A 44 10.04 -7.28 -13.53
C GLY A 44 9.87 -6.75 -12.11
N VAL A 45 9.68 -5.43 -11.92
CA VAL A 45 9.48 -4.81 -10.60
C VAL A 45 8.00 -4.53 -10.39
N ALA A 46 7.20 -5.55 -10.12
CA ALA A 46 5.77 -5.39 -9.85
C ALA A 46 5.53 -4.83 -8.45
N LEU A 47 5.01 -3.60 -8.36
CA LEU A 47 4.60 -2.96 -7.11
C LEU A 47 3.08 -3.09 -6.92
N ILE A 48 2.71 -3.59 -5.76
CA ILE A 48 1.33 -3.78 -5.30
C ILE A 48 0.99 -2.69 -4.29
N ALA A 49 -0.09 -1.98 -4.55
CA ALA A 49 -0.52 -0.85 -3.72
C ALA A 49 -1.57 -1.23 -2.68
N TYR A 50 -1.44 -0.66 -1.49
CA TYR A 50 -2.37 -0.79 -0.37
C TYR A 50 -2.69 0.59 0.19
N GLU A 51 -3.92 0.82 0.61
CA GLU A 51 -4.34 2.08 1.24
C GLU A 51 -4.94 1.90 2.63
N LEU A 52 -4.69 2.87 3.49
CA LEU A 52 -5.40 3.07 4.75
C LEU A 52 -6.05 4.46 4.69
N PRO A 53 -7.39 4.56 4.71
CA PRO A 53 -8.06 5.85 4.84
C PRO A 53 -7.74 6.47 6.19
N ALA A 54 -7.56 7.80 6.21
CA ALA A 54 -7.37 8.56 7.44
C ALA A 54 -8.66 8.67 8.26
#